data_AF-A0A067T3X7-F1
#
_entry.id   AF-A0A067T3X7-F1
#
_cell.length_a   1.000
_cell.length_b   1.000
_cell.length_c   1.000
_cell.angle_alpha   90.00
_cell.angle_beta   90.00
_cell.angle_gamma   90.00
#
_symmetry.space_group_name_H-M   'P 1'
#
loop_
_entity.id
_entity.type
_entity.pdbx_description
1 polymer ?
#
loop_
_entity_poly.entity_id
_entity_poly.type
_entity_poly.pdbx_seq_one_letter_code
_entity_poly.pdbx_strand_id
1 'polypeptide(L)'
;MGFSIRNQSTVQDLEVMVSAYTKAGNDKWFLVPYDFNHGTSNWDRDGWELIAFRDPATHDRRGWYIDCKAYTVELTFYGFSQELGLVRK
;
A
#
# COMPACT_ATOMS: atom_id res chain seq x y z
N MET A 1 -15.07 -0.92 -4.38
CA MET A 1 -14.05 -1.83 -4.96
C MET A 1 -12.73 -1.15 -4.73
N GLY A 2 -11.67 -1.87 -4.40
CA GLY A 2 -10.49 -1.23 -3.84
C GLY A 2 -9.45 -2.21 -3.36
N PHE A 3 -8.61 -1.74 -2.45
CA PHE A 3 -7.61 -2.58 -1.85
C PHE A 3 -7.41 -2.27 -0.37
N SER A 4 -6.91 -3.26 0.35
CA SER A 4 -6.54 -3.17 1.76
C SER A 4 -5.06 -3.47 1.89
N ILE A 5 -4.34 -2.72 2.71
CA ILE A 5 -2.91 -2.91 2.96
C ILE A 5 -2.67 -3.24 4.42
N ARG A 6 -1.78 -4.21 4.67
CA ARG A 6 -1.21 -4.45 6.00
C ARG A 6 0.30 -4.64 5.96
N ASN A 7 0.94 -4.30 7.07
CA ASN A 7 2.34 -4.55 7.35
C ASN A 7 2.48 -5.89 8.09
N GLN A 8 3.28 -6.81 7.56
CA GLN A 8 3.70 -8.06 8.20
C GLN A 8 5.24 -8.18 8.16
N SER A 9 5.93 -7.05 8.03
CA SER A 9 7.38 -6.93 8.12
C SER A 9 7.81 -6.53 9.53
N THR A 10 9.13 -6.45 9.74
CA THR A 10 9.73 -5.91 10.97
C THR A 10 9.91 -4.38 10.95
N VAL A 11 9.51 -3.70 9.87
CA VAL A 11 9.66 -2.25 9.73
C VAL A 11 8.63 -1.55 10.61
N GLN A 12 9.11 -0.79 11.59
CA GLN A 12 8.28 0.05 12.45
C GLN A 12 7.80 1.29 11.68
N ASP A 13 6.56 1.69 11.93
CA ASP A 13 5.92 2.86 11.33
C ASP A 13 6.03 2.90 9.80
N LEU A 14 5.97 1.72 9.15
CA LEU A 14 5.97 1.61 7.70
C LEU A 14 4.90 2.53 7.11
N GLU A 15 5.29 3.30 6.09
CA GLU A 15 4.39 4.21 5.42
C GLU A 15 4.10 3.75 3.98
N VAL A 16 2.94 4.15 3.47
CA VAL A 16 2.53 3.95 2.08
C VAL A 16 2.15 5.28 1.43
N MET A 17 2.54 5.45 0.18
CA MET A 17 2.02 6.43 -0.76
C MET A 17 1.22 5.68 -1.82
N VAL A 18 0.00 6.14 -2.07
CA VAL A 18 -0.89 5.63 -3.12
C VAL A 18 -1.05 6.72 -4.17
N SER A 19 -0.98 6.37 -5.45
CA SER A 19 -1.20 7.33 -6.52
C SER A 19 -2.50 8.11 -6.34
N ALA A 20 -2.45 9.37 -6.74
CA ALA A 20 -3.63 10.21 -6.84
C ALA A 20 -3.61 10.89 -8.21
N TYR A 21 -4.66 10.67 -8.98
CA TYR A 21 -4.83 11.24 -10.31
C TYR A 21 -5.33 12.69 -10.22
N THR A 22 -4.51 13.59 -9.69
CA THR A 22 -4.79 15.02 -9.59
C THR A 22 -3.78 15.82 -10.42
N LYS A 23 -4.14 17.05 -10.83
CA LYS A 23 -3.24 17.93 -11.62
C LYS A 23 -1.93 18.29 -10.90
N ALA A 24 -1.89 18.18 -9.57
CA ALA A 24 -0.73 18.49 -8.74
C ALA A 24 -0.01 17.25 -8.18
N GLY A 25 -0.47 16.04 -8.52
CA GLY A 25 -0.03 14.82 -7.85
C GLY A 25 -0.37 14.81 -6.36
N ASN A 26 0.09 13.76 -5.66
CA ASN A 26 0.06 13.68 -4.21
C ASN A 26 1.26 12.86 -3.76
N ASP A 27 2.08 13.41 -2.87
CA ASP A 27 3.27 12.80 -2.31
C ASP A 27 3.11 12.46 -0.82
N LYS A 28 1.88 12.49 -0.30
CA LYS A 28 1.57 12.16 1.09
C LYS A 28 1.81 10.68 1.37
N TRP A 29 2.35 10.45 2.57
CA TRP A 29 2.63 9.15 3.14
C TRP A 29 1.67 8.88 4.31
N PHE A 30 1.23 7.64 4.45
CA PHE A 30 0.25 7.21 5.43
C PHE A 30 0.75 5.96 6.15
N LEU A 31 0.52 5.88 7.46
CA LEU A 31 0.91 4.70 8.24
C LEU A 31 0.16 3.45 7.78
N VAL A 32 0.92 2.36 7.60
CA VAL A 32 0.40 1.04 7.24
C VAL A 32 0.14 0.25 8.52
N PRO A 33 -1.11 -0.12 8.81
CA PRO A 33 -1.45 -0.91 10.00
C PRO A 33 -0.98 -2.36 9.87
N TYR A 34 -0.94 -3.10 10.98
CA TYR A 34 -0.53 -4.51 10.98
C TYR A 34 -1.63 -5.50 10.54
N ASP A 35 -2.87 -5.03 10.47
CA ASP A 35 -4.04 -5.83 10.09
C ASP A 35 -4.96 -5.07 9.12
N PHE A 36 -5.86 -5.82 8.46
CA PHE A 36 -6.80 -5.25 7.48
C PHE A 36 -8.04 -4.61 8.12
N ASN A 37 -8.29 -4.81 9.41
CA ASN A 37 -9.49 -4.30 10.08
C ASN A 37 -9.31 -2.88 10.64
N HIS A 38 -8.10 -2.34 10.56
CA HIS A 38 -7.82 -0.96 10.97
C HIS A 38 -8.43 0.07 10.00
N GLY A 39 -8.91 1.22 10.50
CA GLY A 39 -9.60 2.22 9.68
C GLY A 39 -8.76 2.83 8.54
N THR A 40 -7.43 2.74 8.61
CA THR A 40 -6.49 3.25 7.60
C THR A 40 -5.96 2.17 6.64
N SER A 41 -6.38 0.92 6.79
CA SER A 41 -5.93 -0.17 5.92
C SER A 41 -6.56 -0.09 4.53
N ASN A 42 -7.74 0.53 4.40
CA ASN A 42 -8.62 0.43 3.24
C ASN A 42 -8.55 1.66 2.34
N TRP A 43 -8.51 1.42 1.03
CA TRP A 43 -8.45 2.43 -0.01
C TRP A 43 -9.53 2.15 -1.06
N ASP A 44 -10.49 3.06 -1.18
CA ASP A 44 -11.55 2.98 -2.20
C ASP A 44 -11.04 3.56 -3.52
N ARG A 45 -10.31 2.73 -4.27
CA ARG A 45 -9.63 3.06 -5.52
C ARG A 45 -9.92 1.98 -6.55
N ASP A 46 -10.41 2.38 -7.72
CA ASP A 46 -10.72 1.46 -8.82
C ASP A 46 -9.75 1.68 -9.99
N GLY A 47 -9.22 0.60 -10.54
CA GLY A 47 -8.24 0.63 -11.62
C GLY A 47 -6.79 0.40 -11.17
N TRP A 48 -5.86 0.88 -12.00
CA TRP A 48 -4.43 0.75 -11.73
C TRP A 48 -3.95 1.77 -10.71
N GLU A 49 -3.13 1.34 -9.77
CA GLU A 49 -2.56 2.19 -8.73
C GLU A 49 -1.06 1.90 -8.57
N LEU A 50 -0.27 2.97 -8.42
CA LEU A 50 1.08 2.89 -7.89
C LEU A 50 0.99 2.92 -6.35
N ILE A 51 1.46 1.85 -5.73
CA ILE A 51 1.50 1.69 -4.28
C ILE A 51 2.97 1.57 -3.89
N ALA A 52 3.48 2.60 -3.21
CA ALA A 52 4.87 2.71 -2.80
C ALA A 52 4.99 2.71 -1.29
N PHE A 53 5.89 1.90 -0.76
CA PHE A 53 6.18 1.82 0.66
C PHE A 53 7.49 2.55 0.99
N ARG A 54 7.57 3.09 2.19
CA ARG A 54 8.77 3.74 2.73
C ARG A 54 9.02 3.30 4.16
N ASP A 55 10.28 3.00 4.45
CA ASP A 55 10.79 2.95 5.82
C ASP A 55 11.15 4.38 6.26
N PRO A 56 10.49 4.95 7.28
CA PRO A 56 10.78 6.32 7.71
C PRO A 56 12.18 6.47 8.32
N ALA A 57 12.78 5.39 8.87
CA ALA A 57 14.07 5.42 9.52
C ALA A 57 15.24 5.31 8.53
N THR A 58 15.13 4.45 7.52
CA THR A 58 16.20 4.24 6.51
C THR A 58 15.98 5.03 5.23
N HIS A 59 14.76 5.51 4.99
CA HIS A 59 14.29 6.09 3.74
C HIS A 59 14.31 5.15 2.53
N ASP A 60 14.46 3.85 2.74
CA ASP A 60 14.28 2.85 1.69
C ASP A 60 12.86 2.93 1.13
N ARG A 61 12.75 2.83 -0.20
CA ARG A 61 11.46 2.90 -0.91
C ARG A 61 11.36 1.80 -1.94
N ARG A 62 10.16 1.24 -2.05
CA ARG A 62 9.82 0.27 -3.11
C ARG A 62 8.36 0.40 -3.48
N GLY A 63 8.07 0.36 -4.77
CA GLY A 63 6.72 0.50 -5.29
C GLY A 63 6.33 -0.59 -6.27
N TRP A 64 5.02 -0.84 -6.33
CA TRP A 64 4.39 -1.79 -7.23
C TRP A 64 3.25 -1.10 -7.97
N TYR A 65 3.06 -1.48 -9.24
CA TYR A 65 1.92 -1.04 -10.04
C TYR A 65 0.89 -2.17 -10.06
N ILE A 66 -0.28 -1.93 -9.50
CA ILE A 66 -1.26 -2.97 -9.17
C ILE A 66 -2.62 -2.61 -9.77
N ASP A 67 -3.19 -3.54 -10.53
CA ASP A 67 -4.57 -3.46 -10.99
C ASP A 67 -5.51 -3.90 -9.87
N CYS A 68 -6.28 -2.95 -9.35
CA CYS A 68 -7.30 -3.14 -8.33
C CYS A 68 -8.72 -3.14 -8.92
N LYS A 69 -8.84 -3.21 -10.25
CA LYS A 69 -10.14 -3.22 -10.92
C LYS A 69 -10.91 -4.50 -10.64
N ALA A 70 -12.23 -4.36 -10.45
CA ALA A 70 -13.21 -5.44 -10.35
C ALA A 70 -13.09 -6.39 -9.14
N TYR A 71 -12.06 -6.25 -8.29
CA TYR A 71 -11.82 -7.09 -7.13
C TYR A 71 -11.58 -6.24 -5.88
N THR A 72 -11.73 -6.84 -4.71
CA THR A 72 -11.07 -6.32 -3.50
C THR A 72 -9.71 -6.98 -3.38
N VAL A 73 -8.64 -6.18 -3.44
CA VAL A 73 -7.27 -6.70 -3.38
C VAL A 73 -6.69 -6.54 -1.98
N GLU A 74 -6.28 -7.64 -1.36
CA GLU A 74 -5.56 -7.63 -0.10
C GLU A 74 -4.04 -7.67 -0.35
N LEU A 75 -3.35 -6.65 0.15
CA LEU A 75 -1.92 -6.43 -0.02
C LEU A 75 -1.20 -6.62 1.31
N THR A 76 -0.24 -7.53 1.34
CA THR A 76 0.59 -7.77 2.53
C THR A 76 2.05 -7.42 2.24
N PHE A 77 2.58 -6.46 2.98
CA PHE A 77 4.00 -6.09 2.90
C PHE A 77 4.83 -6.92 3.87
N TYR A 78 5.82 -7.66 3.36
CA TYR A 78 6.71 -8.52 4.16
C TYR A 78 8.12 -7.93 4.37
N GLY A 79 8.47 -6.85 3.67
CA GLY A 79 9.78 -6.20 3.75
C GLY A 79 10.31 -5.82 2.37
N PHE A 80 11.34 -4.97 2.34
CA PHE A 80 11.89 -4.43 1.09
C PHE A 80 12.61 -5.48 0.21
N SER A 81 13.06 -6.58 0.81
CA SER A 81 13.71 -7.70 0.12
C SER A 81 12.75 -8.78 -0.39
N GLN A 82 11.44 -8.63 -0.17
CA GLN A 82 10.43 -9.62 -0.54
C GLN A 82 9.40 -9.05 -1.52
N GLU A 83 8.73 -9.91 -2.27
CA GLU A 83 7.57 -9.49 -3.07
C GLU A 83 6.36 -9.21 -2.19
N LEU A 84 5.44 -8.42 -2.73
CA LEU A 84 4.16 -8.12 -2.09
C LEU A 84 3.24 -9.35 -2.13
N GLY A 85 2.65 -9.71 -0.99
CA GLY A 85 1.56 -10.69 -0.97
C GLY A 85 0.29 -10.10 -1.56
N LEU A 86 -0.30 -10.77 -2.55
CA LEU A 86 -1.49 -10.31 -3.28
C LEU A 86 -2.58 -11.38 -3.25
N VAL A 87 -3.77 -11.03 -2.75
CA VAL A 87 -4.97 -11.87 -2.80
C VAL A 87 -6.11 -11.07 -3.43
N ARG A 88 -6.80 -11.63 -4.43
CA ARG A 88 -7.95 -10.99 -5.09
C ARG A 88 -9.23 -11.71 -4.69
N LYS A 89 -10.22 -10.96 -4.21
CA LYS A 89 -11.54 -11.45 -3.79
C LYS A 89 -12.64 -10.89 -4.68
#